data_AF-A0A9D8ICW4-F1
#
_entry.id   AF-A0A9D8ICW4-F1
#
_cell.length_a   1.000
_cell.length_b   1.000
_cell.length_c   1.000
_cell.angle_alpha   90.00
_cell.angle_beta   90.00
_cell.angle_gamma   90.00
#
_symmetry.space_group_name_H-M   'P 1'
#
loop_
_entity.id
_entity.type
_entity.pdbx_description
1 polymer ?
#
loop_
_entity_poly.entity_id
_entity_poly.type
_entity_poly.pdbx_seq_one_letter_code
_entity_poly.pdbx_strand_id
1 'polypeptide(L)'
;MSVLWWIQRKKQRLNSPYMSSRVFLPVGWIKALSFMPNPPMTNDQFLRKEKKYEKEGVALTIEPGVTVKFNDGKALQIQGELIARGSSASGITFTKSGSTNWGYILFEDTSTDADYDSSDNYTSGSIMEYCTVEYVGSSTLGDNGAVRIDDAYPHILYCTVKNNSADGIHAYNLGRKNFTISDCESSENSGSGIYCYDRFDHNNSNFVKIIGCTITNNKSSGHGGGILTDCYSPVNISNCSVTENTSGLNGDVYYENGEGIYAADGSITISDCTVEIDDGEEYEVDTIEMVHEDEGLGLIYGYVYDIDGEPIESVKVTIKGVVSGEKSNEYTDADGFFEFSDVESGTYKLSAKKKGYKKSKETVSVKASQEKYVELELRKSSKSRSDNIEEVEDGAGIGL
;
A
#
# COMPACT_ATOMS: atom_id res chain seq x y z
N MET A 1 22.25 -39.30 -47.26
CA MET A 1 22.64 -38.53 -46.05
C MET A 1 22.82 -37.09 -46.48
N SER A 2 22.29 -36.06 -45.85
CA SER A 2 21.19 -35.83 -44.91
C SER A 2 21.24 -34.32 -44.66
N VAL A 3 20.07 -33.68 -44.54
CA VAL A 3 19.89 -32.30 -44.06
C VAL A 3 20.32 -31.18 -45.02
N LEU A 4 19.76 -31.17 -46.24
CA LEU A 4 19.62 -29.96 -47.07
C LEU A 4 18.31 -29.96 -47.89
N TRP A 5 17.34 -30.77 -47.46
CA TRP A 5 16.08 -31.03 -48.17
C TRP A 5 14.88 -30.87 -47.23
N TRP A 6 14.69 -29.68 -46.62
CA TRP A 6 13.41 -29.32 -45.98
C TRP A 6 13.19 -27.81 -45.72
N ILE A 7 13.76 -26.90 -46.53
CA ILE A 7 13.48 -25.45 -46.45
C ILE A 7 13.17 -24.90 -47.86
N GLN A 8 12.22 -25.51 -48.58
CA GLN A 8 11.72 -24.90 -49.83
C GLN A 8 10.31 -25.32 -50.27
N ARG A 9 9.46 -25.83 -49.36
CA ARG A 9 8.09 -26.25 -49.73
C ARG A 9 6.96 -25.84 -48.78
N LYS A 10 7.06 -24.66 -48.16
CA LYS A 10 5.91 -23.99 -47.49
C LYS A 10 5.74 -22.50 -47.82
N LYS A 11 6.29 -22.02 -48.95
CA LYS A 11 6.01 -20.67 -49.49
C LYS A 11 4.92 -20.63 -50.57
N GLN A 12 4.10 -21.67 -50.73
CA GLN A 12 3.00 -21.72 -51.72
C GLN A 12 1.63 -22.20 -51.20
N ARG A 13 1.33 -22.04 -49.91
CA ARG A 13 -0.07 -22.12 -49.41
C ARG A 13 -0.29 -21.16 -48.25
N LEU A 14 -0.39 -19.87 -48.56
CA LEU A 14 -0.97 -18.86 -47.67
C LEU A 14 -1.91 -17.97 -48.50
N ASN A 15 -3.03 -18.58 -48.89
CA ASN A 15 -4.28 -17.92 -49.27
C ASN A 15 -5.41 -18.77 -48.66
N SER A 16 -5.50 -18.77 -47.32
CA SER A 16 -6.57 -19.43 -46.58
C SER A 16 -6.95 -18.56 -45.37
N PRO A 17 -8.24 -18.20 -45.18
CA PRO A 17 -8.68 -17.30 -44.12
C PRO A 17 -8.83 -17.97 -42.73
N TYR A 18 -8.19 -19.12 -42.51
CA TYR A 18 -8.23 -19.84 -41.23
C TYR A 18 -6.80 -20.24 -40.80
N MET A 19 -6.03 -19.30 -40.27
CA MET A 19 -4.83 -19.59 -39.50
C MET A 19 -5.08 -19.24 -38.04
N SER A 20 -5.47 -20.26 -37.26
CA SER A 20 -5.36 -20.29 -35.81
C SER A 20 -3.90 -19.99 -35.44
N SER A 21 -3.67 -18.89 -34.72
CA SER A 21 -2.39 -18.47 -34.13
C SER A 21 -1.95 -19.46 -33.04
N ARG A 22 -1.51 -20.65 -33.47
CA ARG A 22 -0.78 -21.57 -32.59
C ARG A 22 0.64 -21.06 -32.42
N VAL A 23 0.94 -20.45 -31.28
CA VAL A 23 2.33 -20.18 -30.89
C VAL A 23 2.97 -21.51 -30.50
N PHE A 24 3.78 -22.07 -31.39
CA PHE A 24 4.77 -23.08 -31.04
C PHE A 24 5.97 -22.35 -30.45
N LEU A 25 6.16 -22.43 -29.13
CA LEU A 25 7.39 -21.96 -28.50
C LEU A 25 8.57 -22.81 -29.02
N PRO A 26 9.60 -22.23 -29.66
CA PRO A 26 10.75 -22.99 -30.13
C PRO A 26 11.47 -23.68 -28.96
N VAL A 27 11.95 -24.89 -29.21
CA VAL A 27 12.58 -25.80 -28.21
C VAL A 27 13.85 -25.22 -27.55
N GLY A 28 14.29 -24.01 -27.93
CA GLY A 28 15.42 -23.28 -27.32
C GLY A 28 15.07 -22.34 -26.15
N TRP A 29 13.79 -22.21 -25.77
CA TRP A 29 13.34 -21.33 -24.67
C TRP A 29 13.26 -22.03 -23.30
N ILE A 30 13.55 -23.33 -23.26
CA ILE A 30 13.57 -24.14 -22.04
C ILE A 30 14.93 -23.96 -21.36
N LYS A 31 15.08 -22.85 -20.63
CA LYS A 31 16.04 -22.74 -19.52
C LYS A 31 15.74 -21.57 -18.55
N ALA A 32 14.57 -20.92 -18.65
CA ALA A 32 14.12 -19.86 -17.73
C ALA A 32 12.72 -20.10 -17.12
N LEU A 33 12.02 -21.15 -17.53
CA LEU A 33 10.76 -21.57 -16.94
C LEU A 33 10.96 -22.95 -16.34
N SER A 34 11.09 -23.03 -15.02
CA SER A 34 10.86 -24.29 -14.35
C SER A 34 9.35 -24.50 -14.25
N PHE A 35 8.79 -25.29 -15.16
CA PHE A 35 7.50 -25.95 -14.92
C PHE A 35 7.70 -26.99 -13.80
N MET A 36 7.88 -26.55 -12.56
CA MET A 36 8.12 -27.47 -11.45
C MET A 36 6.83 -28.25 -11.12
N PRO A 37 6.92 -29.56 -10.87
CA PRO A 37 5.87 -30.27 -10.14
C PRO A 37 5.82 -29.77 -8.69
N ASN A 38 4.61 -29.62 -8.17
CA ASN A 38 4.27 -29.16 -6.83
C ASN A 38 4.99 -30.01 -5.75
N PRO A 39 5.97 -29.51 -4.97
CA PRO A 39 6.48 -30.25 -3.83
C PRO A 39 5.53 -30.04 -2.63
N PRO A 40 5.09 -31.10 -1.93
CA PRO A 40 4.38 -30.92 -0.67
C PRO A 40 5.37 -30.37 0.36
N MET A 41 5.12 -29.17 0.89
CA MET A 41 5.92 -28.62 1.99
C MET A 41 5.28 -29.04 3.31
N THR A 42 5.84 -30.06 3.97
CA THR A 42 5.66 -30.26 5.41
C THR A 42 6.82 -29.62 6.16
N ASN A 43 6.51 -28.88 7.22
CA ASN A 43 7.41 -28.35 8.24
C ASN A 43 8.58 -29.30 8.54
N ASP A 44 9.79 -28.95 8.12
CA ASP A 44 10.91 -28.66 9.03
C ASP A 44 12.20 -28.35 8.26
N GLN A 45 12.89 -27.34 8.77
CA GLN A 45 14.31 -26.99 8.59
C GLN A 45 15.15 -27.84 7.61
N PHE A 46 15.55 -27.29 6.46
CA PHE A 46 16.85 -27.61 5.86
C PHE A 46 17.42 -26.43 5.08
N LEU A 47 18.38 -25.75 5.71
CA LEU A 47 19.53 -25.06 5.11
C LEU A 47 19.58 -25.10 3.57
N ARG A 48 19.01 -24.09 2.90
CA ARG A 48 19.27 -23.82 1.47
C ARG A 48 20.72 -23.37 1.30
N LYS A 49 21.65 -24.32 1.14
CA LYS A 49 22.84 -24.10 0.32
C LYS A 49 22.44 -24.31 -1.14
N GLU A 50 21.69 -23.38 -1.70
CA GLU A 50 21.50 -23.34 -3.15
C GLU A 50 22.71 -22.67 -3.79
N LYS A 51 23.32 -23.36 -4.75
CA LYS A 51 24.24 -22.75 -5.71
C LYS A 51 23.46 -21.62 -6.40
N LYS A 52 23.84 -20.38 -6.10
CA LYS A 52 23.43 -19.17 -6.80
C LYS A 52 23.78 -19.33 -8.29
N TYR A 53 22.82 -19.75 -9.11
CA TYR A 53 22.86 -19.49 -10.53
C TYR A 53 22.19 -18.13 -10.71
N GLU A 54 22.98 -17.05 -10.60
CA GLU A 54 22.55 -15.73 -11.03
C GLU A 54 22.16 -15.84 -12.50
N LYS A 55 20.86 -15.80 -12.77
CA LYS A 55 20.36 -15.66 -14.13
C LYS A 55 19.86 -14.24 -14.30
N GLU A 56 20.80 -13.31 -14.45
CA GLU A 56 20.50 -11.91 -14.74
C GLU A 56 19.74 -11.78 -16.07
N GLY A 57 18.66 -11.00 -16.07
CA GLY A 57 18.15 -10.30 -17.25
C GLY A 57 17.27 -11.06 -18.25
N VAL A 58 16.48 -12.05 -17.86
CA VAL A 58 15.49 -12.66 -18.79
C VAL A 58 14.13 -11.97 -18.65
N ALA A 59 13.72 -11.28 -19.71
CA ALA A 59 12.37 -10.75 -19.85
C ALA A 59 11.47 -11.72 -20.65
N LEU A 60 10.24 -11.93 -20.16
CA LEU A 60 9.17 -12.59 -20.90
C LEU A 60 8.19 -11.52 -21.37
N THR A 61 8.12 -11.28 -22.68
CA THR A 61 7.11 -10.41 -23.28
C THR A 61 5.96 -11.23 -23.83
N ILE A 62 4.74 -10.86 -23.47
CA ILE A 62 3.49 -11.41 -24.00
C ILE A 62 2.78 -10.30 -24.76
N GLU A 63 2.63 -10.50 -26.07
CA GLU A 63 2.02 -9.51 -26.96
C GLU A 63 0.51 -9.35 -26.67
N PRO A 64 -0.06 -8.16 -26.93
CA PRO A 64 -1.51 -7.94 -26.88
C PRO A 64 -2.31 -9.00 -27.65
N GLY A 65 -3.47 -9.39 -27.11
CA GLY A 65 -4.37 -10.36 -27.74
C GLY A 65 -3.97 -11.83 -27.58
N VAL A 66 -2.88 -12.12 -26.87
CA VAL A 66 -2.43 -13.50 -26.63
C VAL A 66 -3.25 -14.16 -25.52
N THR A 67 -3.72 -15.38 -25.78
CA THR A 67 -4.24 -16.29 -24.75
C THR A 67 -3.16 -17.32 -24.37
N VAL A 68 -2.69 -17.27 -23.14
CA VAL A 68 -1.79 -18.24 -22.51
C VAL A 68 -2.62 -19.29 -21.79
N LYS A 69 -2.43 -20.58 -22.11
CA LYS A 69 -3.16 -21.68 -21.51
C LYS A 69 -2.28 -22.61 -20.69
N PHE A 70 -2.70 -22.93 -19.47
CA PHE A 70 -1.99 -23.81 -18.55
C PHE A 70 -2.71 -25.14 -18.36
N ASN A 71 -1.94 -26.23 -18.38
CA ASN A 71 -2.45 -27.53 -17.97
C ASN A 71 -2.72 -27.57 -16.46
N ASP A 72 -3.58 -28.50 -16.04
CA ASP A 72 -3.91 -28.80 -14.65
C ASP A 72 -2.69 -28.74 -13.72
N GLY A 73 -2.80 -27.95 -12.63
CA GLY A 73 -1.75 -27.83 -11.62
C GLY A 73 -0.48 -27.10 -12.03
N LYS A 74 -0.38 -26.54 -13.24
CA LYS A 74 0.81 -25.78 -13.69
C LYS A 74 0.69 -24.31 -13.33
N ALA A 75 1.79 -23.71 -12.91
CA ALA A 75 1.90 -22.30 -12.53
C ALA A 75 2.89 -21.55 -13.42
N LEU A 76 2.83 -20.23 -13.37
CA LEU A 76 3.82 -19.31 -13.92
C LEU A 76 4.59 -18.68 -12.74
N GLN A 77 5.90 -18.88 -12.70
CA GLN A 77 6.79 -18.24 -11.73
C GLN A 77 7.72 -17.27 -12.45
N ILE A 78 7.88 -16.08 -11.88
CA ILE A 78 8.58 -14.96 -12.49
C ILE A 78 9.75 -14.61 -11.56
N GLN A 79 10.97 -14.91 -12.02
CA GLN A 79 12.25 -14.63 -11.36
C GLN A 79 13.10 -13.65 -12.21
N GLY A 80 12.43 -12.85 -13.03
CA GLY A 80 12.98 -11.90 -14.00
C GLY A 80 11.90 -10.88 -14.35
N GLU A 81 11.88 -10.35 -15.58
CA GLU A 81 10.89 -9.35 -15.97
C GLU A 81 9.71 -10.00 -16.71
N LEU A 82 8.47 -9.67 -16.32
CA LEU A 82 7.28 -9.97 -17.11
C LEU A 82 6.75 -8.70 -17.77
N ILE A 83 6.66 -8.69 -19.09
CA ILE A 83 6.02 -7.61 -19.85
C ILE A 83 4.75 -8.18 -20.47
N ALA A 84 3.63 -8.13 -19.75
CA ALA A 84 2.31 -8.53 -20.22
C ALA A 84 1.43 -7.27 -20.35
N ARG A 85 1.57 -6.59 -21.48
CA ARG A 85 0.88 -5.32 -21.75
C ARG A 85 -0.13 -5.49 -22.87
N GLY A 86 -1.39 -5.74 -22.52
CA GLY A 86 -2.51 -5.73 -23.44
C GLY A 86 -3.00 -4.31 -23.76
N SER A 87 -4.19 -4.24 -24.34
CA SER A 87 -4.96 -2.98 -24.47
C SER A 87 -6.43 -3.26 -24.26
N SER A 88 -7.23 -2.22 -24.05
CA SER A 88 -8.71 -2.34 -23.97
C SER A 88 -9.33 -3.01 -25.20
N ALA A 89 -8.69 -2.89 -26.38
CA ALA A 89 -9.13 -3.55 -27.61
C ALA A 89 -8.55 -4.97 -27.81
N SER A 90 -7.48 -5.32 -27.10
CA SER A 90 -6.73 -6.56 -27.29
C SER A 90 -6.03 -6.96 -25.99
N GLY A 91 -6.83 -7.47 -25.05
CA GLY A 91 -6.33 -7.94 -23.76
C GLY A 91 -5.53 -9.24 -23.86
N ILE A 92 -4.74 -9.53 -22.84
CA ILE A 92 -4.01 -10.79 -22.68
C ILE A 92 -4.81 -11.68 -21.73
N THR A 93 -4.92 -12.98 -22.00
CA THR A 93 -5.68 -13.90 -21.13
C THR A 93 -4.80 -15.05 -20.65
N PHE A 94 -4.71 -15.24 -19.34
CA PHE A 94 -4.11 -16.41 -18.68
C PHE A 94 -5.24 -17.30 -18.16
N THR A 95 -5.35 -18.52 -18.70
CA THR A 95 -6.48 -19.42 -18.42
C THR A 95 -6.06 -20.89 -18.45
N LYS A 96 -6.95 -21.81 -18.10
CA LYS A 96 -6.67 -23.25 -18.17
C LYS A 96 -6.87 -23.82 -19.58
N SER A 97 -6.10 -24.86 -19.92
CA SER A 97 -6.35 -25.76 -21.07
C SER A 97 -6.94 -27.11 -20.67
N GLY A 98 -6.85 -27.49 -19.40
CA GLY A 98 -7.31 -28.79 -18.92
C GLY A 98 -8.61 -28.74 -18.13
N SER A 99 -8.92 -29.84 -17.45
CA SER A 99 -10.19 -30.05 -16.75
C SER A 99 -10.28 -29.35 -15.40
N THR A 100 -9.13 -29.19 -14.72
CA THR A 100 -9.07 -28.58 -13.39
C THR A 100 -8.36 -27.23 -13.46
N ASN A 101 -8.40 -26.49 -12.37
CA ASN A 101 -7.76 -25.18 -12.30
C ASN A 101 -6.25 -25.30 -12.48
N TRP A 102 -5.62 -24.22 -12.91
CA TRP A 102 -4.16 -24.12 -12.94
C TRP A 102 -3.64 -23.57 -11.61
N GLY A 103 -2.32 -23.40 -11.50
CA GLY A 103 -1.63 -23.14 -10.24
C GLY A 103 -1.81 -21.72 -9.75
N TYR A 104 -1.04 -20.78 -10.33
CA TYR A 104 -1.01 -19.34 -10.04
C TYR A 104 -0.02 -18.63 -10.97
N ILE A 105 -0.05 -17.30 -10.96
CA ILE A 105 1.10 -16.45 -11.36
C ILE A 105 1.80 -16.02 -10.07
N LEU A 106 3.12 -16.19 -9.97
CA LEU A 106 3.93 -15.74 -8.85
C LEU A 106 5.04 -14.81 -9.33
N PHE A 107 5.01 -13.57 -8.85
CA PHE A 107 6.17 -12.68 -8.84
C PHE A 107 6.97 -12.96 -7.58
N GLU A 108 8.15 -13.54 -7.76
CA GLU A 108 9.10 -13.73 -6.66
C GLU A 108 9.89 -12.43 -6.42
N ASP A 109 10.50 -12.26 -5.25
CA ASP A 109 11.42 -11.16 -4.90
C ASP A 109 12.52 -10.95 -5.97
N THR A 110 12.91 -12.03 -6.65
CA THR A 110 13.89 -11.98 -7.75
C THR A 110 13.34 -11.44 -9.07
N SER A 111 12.05 -11.13 -9.16
CA SER A 111 11.45 -10.51 -10.33
C SER A 111 11.88 -9.05 -10.49
N THR A 112 11.89 -8.56 -11.72
CA THR A 112 12.24 -7.17 -12.00
C THR A 112 11.08 -6.30 -11.57
N ASP A 113 11.31 -5.55 -10.51
CA ASP A 113 10.43 -4.54 -9.94
C ASP A 113 10.05 -3.42 -10.92
N ALA A 114 8.82 -2.90 -10.83
CA ALA A 114 8.42 -1.72 -11.59
C ALA A 114 9.08 -0.44 -11.07
N ASP A 115 9.49 0.42 -12.00
CA ASP A 115 10.08 1.74 -11.77
C ASP A 115 9.16 2.84 -12.29
N TYR A 116 9.22 4.01 -11.64
CA TYR A 116 8.36 5.16 -11.92
C TYR A 116 9.18 6.43 -12.06
N ASP A 117 8.68 7.39 -12.85
CA ASP A 117 9.23 8.74 -12.89
C ASP A 117 8.75 9.59 -11.69
N SER A 118 9.20 10.85 -11.62
CA SER A 118 8.80 11.78 -10.54
C SER A 118 7.32 12.17 -10.53
N SER A 119 6.55 11.72 -11.51
CA SER A 119 5.12 11.97 -11.66
C SER A 119 4.30 10.68 -11.52
N ASP A 120 4.88 9.64 -10.92
CA ASP A 120 4.28 8.31 -10.71
C ASP A 120 3.89 7.60 -12.02
N ASN A 121 4.47 7.97 -13.17
CA ASN A 121 4.26 7.23 -14.40
C ASN A 121 5.20 6.03 -14.46
N TYR A 122 4.67 4.86 -14.80
CA TYR A 122 5.49 3.67 -15.06
C TYR A 122 6.55 3.94 -16.15
N THR A 123 7.79 3.47 -15.92
CA THR A 123 8.93 3.64 -16.85
C THR A 123 9.56 2.32 -17.30
N SER A 124 9.72 1.35 -16.40
CA SER A 124 10.31 0.03 -16.69
C SER A 124 9.94 -1.03 -15.65
N GLY A 125 10.30 -2.29 -15.90
CA GLY A 125 10.12 -3.39 -14.97
C GLY A 125 8.86 -4.22 -15.24
N SER A 126 8.54 -5.14 -14.33
CA SER A 126 7.43 -6.05 -14.56
C SER A 126 6.09 -5.33 -14.59
N ILE A 127 5.24 -5.70 -15.54
CA ILE A 127 3.92 -5.12 -15.75
C ILE A 127 2.89 -6.18 -16.15
N MET A 128 1.71 -6.06 -15.57
CA MET A 128 0.47 -6.61 -16.09
C MET A 128 -0.50 -5.45 -16.36
N GLU A 129 -0.84 -5.27 -17.64
CA GLU A 129 -1.77 -4.25 -18.10
C GLU A 129 -2.81 -4.89 -19.03
N TYR A 130 -4.11 -4.63 -18.85
CA TYR A 130 -5.18 -5.26 -19.65
C TYR A 130 -5.06 -6.79 -19.73
N CYS A 131 -4.77 -7.42 -18.59
CA CYS A 131 -4.64 -8.87 -18.46
C CYS A 131 -5.87 -9.46 -17.76
N THR A 132 -6.35 -10.62 -18.24
CA THR A 132 -7.36 -11.45 -17.56
C THR A 132 -6.68 -12.69 -16.99
N VAL A 133 -6.92 -12.98 -15.70
CA VAL A 133 -6.44 -14.19 -15.00
C VAL A 133 -7.63 -14.95 -14.44
N GLU A 134 -7.83 -16.18 -14.89
CA GLU A 134 -9.03 -16.97 -14.53
C GLU A 134 -8.76 -18.47 -14.35
N TYR A 135 -9.59 -19.11 -13.52
CA TYR A 135 -9.55 -20.56 -13.22
C TYR A 135 -8.27 -21.03 -12.54
N VAL A 136 -7.78 -20.25 -11.57
CA VAL A 136 -6.61 -20.53 -10.73
C VAL A 136 -7.01 -21.27 -9.43
N GLY A 137 -6.04 -21.78 -8.67
CA GLY A 137 -6.26 -22.30 -7.31
C GLY A 137 -6.34 -23.83 -7.21
N SER A 138 -5.64 -24.57 -8.08
CA SER A 138 -5.52 -26.03 -7.94
C SER A 138 -4.59 -26.49 -6.81
N SER A 139 -3.79 -25.58 -6.25
CA SER A 139 -2.85 -25.88 -5.16
C SER A 139 -3.44 -25.50 -3.80
N THR A 140 -3.29 -26.39 -2.82
CA THR A 140 -3.56 -26.08 -1.40
C THR A 140 -2.29 -25.46 -0.80
N LEU A 141 -2.16 -24.14 -0.88
CA LEU A 141 -1.08 -23.35 -0.27
C LEU A 141 -1.67 -22.44 0.82
N GLY A 142 -0.85 -22.04 1.80
CA GLY A 142 -1.28 -21.12 2.86
C GLY A 142 -1.63 -19.72 2.34
N ASP A 143 -0.78 -19.18 1.46
CA ASP A 143 -0.93 -17.84 0.86
C ASP A 143 -1.32 -17.96 -0.62
N ASN A 144 -2.56 -18.40 -0.86
CA ASN A 144 -3.00 -18.76 -2.20
C ASN A 144 -3.74 -17.60 -2.88
N GLY A 145 -3.13 -17.02 -3.91
CA GLY A 145 -3.74 -16.03 -4.79
C GLY A 145 -3.60 -16.38 -6.27
N ALA A 146 -4.45 -15.80 -7.10
CA ALA A 146 -4.38 -15.99 -8.55
C ALA A 146 -3.17 -15.26 -9.14
N VAL A 147 -2.96 -14.03 -8.71
CA VAL A 147 -1.72 -13.25 -8.90
C VAL A 147 -1.06 -13.09 -7.54
N ARG A 148 0.03 -13.82 -7.32
CA ARG A 148 0.82 -13.82 -6.09
C ARG A 148 2.04 -12.93 -6.26
N ILE A 149 2.32 -12.13 -5.25
CA ILE A 149 3.41 -11.16 -5.24
C ILE A 149 4.13 -11.31 -3.90
N ASP A 150 5.39 -11.75 -3.91
CA ASP A 150 6.19 -12.03 -2.72
C ASP A 150 7.42 -11.13 -2.69
N ASP A 151 7.39 -10.07 -1.87
CA ASP A 151 8.41 -9.01 -1.82
C ASP A 151 8.84 -8.49 -3.22
N ALA A 152 7.86 -8.48 -4.11
CA ALA A 152 7.96 -8.03 -5.49
C ALA A 152 6.96 -6.90 -5.71
N TYR A 153 7.21 -6.10 -6.74
CA TYR A 153 6.39 -4.90 -6.94
C TYR A 153 6.19 -4.64 -8.44
N PRO A 154 5.47 -5.55 -9.14
CA PRO A 154 5.05 -5.32 -10.52
C PRO A 154 4.06 -4.14 -10.61
N HIS A 155 3.96 -3.52 -11.77
CA HIS A 155 2.90 -2.56 -12.07
C HIS A 155 1.65 -3.33 -12.52
N ILE A 156 0.56 -3.23 -11.74
CA ILE A 156 -0.70 -3.95 -11.99
C ILE A 156 -1.79 -2.92 -12.28
N LEU A 157 -2.23 -2.88 -13.54
CA LEU A 157 -3.15 -1.87 -14.06
C LEU A 157 -4.20 -2.50 -15.00
N TYR A 158 -5.47 -2.07 -14.95
CA TYR A 158 -6.52 -2.53 -15.88
C TYR A 158 -6.65 -4.06 -16.01
N CYS A 159 -6.33 -4.81 -14.95
CA CYS A 159 -6.40 -6.28 -14.97
C CYS A 159 -7.72 -6.79 -14.41
N THR A 160 -8.23 -7.90 -14.97
CA THR A 160 -9.39 -8.64 -14.46
C THR A 160 -8.93 -9.97 -13.88
N VAL A 161 -9.13 -10.18 -12.58
CA VAL A 161 -8.74 -11.41 -11.87
C VAL A 161 -9.98 -12.07 -11.31
N LYS A 162 -10.44 -13.15 -11.95
CA LYS A 162 -11.77 -13.69 -11.65
C LYS A 162 -11.91 -15.20 -11.71
N ASN A 163 -12.99 -15.72 -11.12
CA ASN A 163 -13.34 -17.15 -11.18
C ASN A 163 -12.21 -18.07 -10.65
N ASN A 164 -11.55 -17.66 -9.56
CA ASN A 164 -10.43 -18.40 -8.99
C ASN A 164 -10.82 -19.11 -7.69
N SER A 165 -10.20 -20.26 -7.42
CA SER A 165 -10.34 -20.99 -6.15
C SER A 165 -9.27 -20.58 -5.13
N ALA A 166 -8.94 -19.29 -5.11
CA ALA A 166 -7.88 -18.63 -4.36
C ALA A 166 -8.27 -17.15 -4.18
N ASP A 167 -7.47 -16.36 -3.47
CA ASP A 167 -7.58 -14.90 -3.53
C ASP A 167 -7.39 -14.40 -4.98
N GLY A 168 -7.88 -13.21 -5.28
CA GLY A 168 -7.63 -12.57 -6.58
C GLY A 168 -6.18 -12.12 -6.71
N ILE A 169 -5.89 -10.92 -6.22
CA ILE A 169 -4.53 -10.39 -6.14
C ILE A 169 -4.05 -10.53 -4.70
N HIS A 170 -2.99 -11.29 -4.48
CA HIS A 170 -2.42 -11.54 -3.16
C HIS A 170 -0.98 -11.05 -3.14
N ALA A 171 -0.72 -9.94 -2.45
CA ALA A 171 0.59 -9.34 -2.29
C ALA A 171 1.05 -9.44 -0.85
N TYR A 172 2.24 -9.97 -0.62
CA TYR A 172 2.78 -10.17 0.72
C TYR A 172 4.27 -9.82 0.81
N ASN A 173 4.71 -9.51 2.03
CA ASN A 173 6.05 -9.03 2.34
C ASN A 173 6.36 -7.65 1.69
N LEU A 174 5.41 -6.72 1.69
CA LEU A 174 5.48 -5.42 0.97
C LEU A 174 6.39 -4.33 1.60
N GLY A 175 7.45 -4.69 2.33
CA GLY A 175 8.20 -3.73 3.15
C GLY A 175 9.25 -2.87 2.44
N ARG A 176 9.61 -3.16 1.18
CA ARG A 176 10.78 -2.55 0.50
C ARG A 176 10.46 -1.26 -0.26
N LYS A 177 9.26 -1.12 -0.86
CA LYS A 177 8.87 0.08 -1.60
C LYS A 177 7.36 0.25 -1.72
N ASN A 178 6.95 1.38 -2.28
CA ASN A 178 5.55 1.64 -2.59
C ASN A 178 4.98 0.58 -3.55
N PHE A 179 3.77 0.13 -3.26
CA PHE A 179 3.03 -0.80 -4.10
C PHE A 179 1.71 -0.17 -4.54
N THR A 180 1.30 -0.40 -5.79
CA THR A 180 0.06 0.16 -6.34
C THR A 180 -0.65 -0.86 -7.21
N ILE A 181 -1.93 -1.06 -6.91
CA ILE A 181 -2.89 -1.77 -7.75
C ILE A 181 -3.90 -0.72 -8.23
N SER A 182 -4.06 -0.56 -9.55
CA SER A 182 -4.94 0.46 -10.09
C SER A 182 -5.87 -0.06 -11.19
N ASP A 183 -7.11 0.43 -11.19
CA ASP A 183 -8.12 0.18 -12.21
C ASP A 183 -8.38 -1.31 -12.49
N CYS A 184 -8.24 -2.16 -11.47
CA CYS A 184 -8.41 -3.60 -11.59
C CYS A 184 -9.81 -4.06 -11.24
N GLU A 185 -10.26 -5.15 -11.86
CA GLU A 185 -11.43 -5.91 -11.46
C GLU A 185 -10.98 -7.19 -10.75
N SER A 186 -11.48 -7.44 -9.54
CA SER A 186 -11.30 -8.72 -8.85
C SER A 186 -12.66 -9.30 -8.47
N SER A 187 -13.06 -10.42 -9.09
CA SER A 187 -14.43 -10.92 -8.95
C SER A 187 -14.59 -12.44 -8.90
N GLU A 188 -15.61 -12.93 -8.20
CA GLU A 188 -15.94 -14.37 -8.14
C GLU A 188 -14.76 -15.26 -7.69
N ASN A 189 -13.93 -14.76 -6.76
CA ASN A 189 -12.80 -15.51 -6.20
C ASN A 189 -13.20 -16.20 -4.89
N SER A 190 -12.73 -17.43 -4.66
CA SER A 190 -12.93 -18.18 -3.40
C SER A 190 -11.88 -17.80 -2.36
N GLY A 191 -11.71 -16.51 -2.16
CA GLY A 191 -10.75 -15.84 -1.28
C GLY A 191 -11.06 -14.34 -1.26
N SER A 192 -10.18 -13.54 -0.67
CA SER A 192 -10.23 -12.08 -0.77
C SER A 192 -10.07 -11.65 -2.22
N GLY A 193 -10.80 -10.62 -2.65
CA GLY A 193 -10.58 -10.01 -3.96
C GLY A 193 -9.17 -9.43 -4.08
N ILE A 194 -8.75 -8.67 -3.07
CA ILE A 194 -7.37 -8.17 -2.92
C ILE A 194 -6.91 -8.45 -1.49
N TYR A 195 -5.75 -9.09 -1.35
CA TYR A 195 -5.06 -9.30 -0.09
C TYR A 195 -3.72 -8.55 -0.14
N CYS A 196 -3.46 -7.67 0.83
CA CYS A 196 -2.14 -7.05 1.02
C CYS A 196 -1.59 -7.37 2.42
N TYR A 197 -0.36 -7.86 2.46
CA TYR A 197 0.35 -8.26 3.67
C TYR A 197 1.72 -7.58 3.80
N ASP A 198 2.02 -7.06 4.98
CA ASP A 198 3.38 -6.65 5.34
C ASP A 198 3.68 -6.96 6.81
N ARG A 199 4.74 -7.73 7.04
CA ARG A 199 5.24 -8.13 8.38
C ARG A 199 6.55 -7.44 8.76
N PHE A 200 7.05 -6.54 7.92
CA PHE A 200 8.28 -5.83 8.22
C PHE A 200 8.01 -4.76 9.27
N ASP A 201 8.49 -5.04 10.47
CA ASP A 201 8.70 -4.04 11.49
C ASP A 201 9.62 -2.94 10.89
N HIS A 202 9.34 -1.66 11.21
CA HIS A 202 10.21 -0.48 11.10
C HIS A 202 9.88 0.60 10.05
N ASN A 203 9.63 1.82 10.55
CA ASN A 203 10.13 3.14 10.09
C ASN A 203 10.04 3.55 8.60
N ASN A 204 9.36 2.81 7.73
CA ASN A 204 9.43 3.06 6.30
C ASN A 204 8.33 4.03 5.84
N SER A 205 8.70 5.02 5.01
CA SER A 205 7.77 5.97 4.38
C SER A 205 7.01 5.36 3.20
N ASN A 206 6.88 4.04 3.16
CA ASN A 206 6.26 3.30 2.07
C ASN A 206 4.75 3.25 2.25
N PHE A 207 4.01 3.05 1.16
CA PHE A 207 2.57 2.92 1.19
C PHE A 207 2.08 1.87 0.18
N VAL A 208 0.87 1.37 0.44
CA VAL A 208 0.08 0.59 -0.52
C VAL A 208 -1.04 1.47 -1.04
N LYS A 209 -1.26 1.47 -2.36
CA LYS A 209 -2.38 2.15 -3.02
C LYS A 209 -3.27 1.14 -3.73
N ILE A 210 -4.57 1.20 -3.49
CA ILE A 210 -5.59 0.45 -4.22
C ILE A 210 -6.54 1.51 -4.81
N ILE A 211 -6.50 1.73 -6.12
CA ILE A 211 -7.14 2.90 -6.75
C ILE A 211 -8.02 2.48 -7.92
N GLY A 212 -9.25 2.97 -8.03
CA GLY A 212 -10.07 2.74 -9.23
C GLY A 212 -10.54 1.29 -9.38
N CYS A 213 -10.38 0.46 -8.36
CA CYS A 213 -10.61 -0.97 -8.46
C CYS A 213 -12.09 -1.32 -8.23
N THR A 214 -12.59 -2.32 -8.96
CA THR A 214 -13.90 -2.96 -8.76
C THR A 214 -13.70 -4.34 -8.15
N ILE A 215 -14.15 -4.54 -6.92
CA ILE A 215 -13.99 -5.79 -6.17
C ILE A 215 -15.37 -6.33 -5.82
N THR A 216 -15.79 -7.43 -6.45
CA THR A 216 -17.17 -7.92 -6.32
C THR A 216 -17.32 -9.43 -6.24
N ASN A 217 -18.33 -9.93 -5.53
CA ASN A 217 -18.66 -11.38 -5.49
C ASN A 217 -17.49 -12.28 -5.03
N ASN A 218 -16.54 -11.75 -4.26
CA ASN A 218 -15.47 -12.54 -3.69
C ASN A 218 -15.92 -13.17 -2.37
N LYS A 219 -15.47 -14.39 -2.10
CA LYS A 219 -15.90 -15.20 -0.96
C LYS A 219 -14.70 -15.75 -0.20
N SER A 220 -14.31 -15.04 0.85
CA SER A 220 -13.26 -15.46 1.78
C SER A 220 -13.83 -16.42 2.83
N SER A 221 -13.07 -17.45 3.21
CA SER A 221 -13.37 -18.28 4.39
C SER A 221 -12.79 -17.69 5.68
N GLY A 222 -12.11 -16.55 5.60
CA GLY A 222 -11.58 -15.78 6.73
C GLY A 222 -12.18 -14.38 6.74
N HIS A 223 -11.34 -13.38 6.96
CA HIS A 223 -11.72 -11.96 6.92
C HIS A 223 -11.65 -11.39 5.50
N GLY A 224 -12.18 -10.17 5.31
CA GLY A 224 -11.90 -9.34 4.14
C GLY A 224 -12.34 -9.97 2.83
N GLY A 225 -13.64 -10.21 2.65
CA GLY A 225 -14.18 -10.79 1.42
C GLY A 225 -13.75 -9.99 0.19
N GLY A 226 -13.87 -8.67 0.24
CA GLY A 226 -13.42 -7.77 -0.81
C GLY A 226 -11.92 -7.47 -0.71
N ILE A 227 -11.55 -6.61 0.22
CA ILE A 227 -10.16 -6.21 0.46
C ILE A 227 -9.76 -6.61 1.88
N LEU A 228 -8.66 -7.35 1.99
CA LEU A 228 -7.99 -7.63 3.26
C LEU A 228 -6.63 -6.94 3.27
N THR A 229 -6.38 -6.10 4.27
CA THR A 229 -5.06 -5.52 4.49
C THR A 229 -4.57 -5.76 5.89
N ASP A 230 -3.42 -6.40 6.01
CA ASP A 230 -2.69 -6.58 7.26
C ASP A 230 -1.27 -6.08 6.97
N CYS A 231 -1.13 -4.75 7.01
CA CYS A 231 0.06 -4.04 6.57
C CYS A 231 0.42 -2.98 7.59
N TYR A 232 1.64 -2.98 8.12
CA TYR A 232 2.12 -1.87 8.94
C TYR A 232 2.28 -0.56 8.13
N SER A 233 2.58 -0.67 6.83
CA SER A 233 2.66 0.46 5.91
C SER A 233 1.27 1.07 5.65
N PRO A 234 1.13 2.40 5.58
CA PRO A 234 -0.15 3.04 5.26
C PRO A 234 -0.80 2.51 3.98
N VAL A 235 -2.08 2.18 4.08
CA VAL A 235 -2.90 1.71 2.95
C VAL A 235 -3.86 2.83 2.54
N ASN A 236 -3.79 3.25 1.28
CA ASN A 236 -4.71 4.22 0.70
C ASN A 236 -5.60 3.53 -0.33
N ILE A 237 -6.90 3.49 -0.04
CA ILE A 237 -7.93 2.96 -0.92
C ILE A 237 -8.73 4.14 -1.46
N SER A 238 -8.83 4.28 -2.79
CA SER A 238 -9.60 5.39 -3.35
C SER A 238 -10.29 5.06 -4.67
N ASN A 239 -11.43 5.68 -4.95
CA ASN A 239 -12.14 5.48 -6.21
C ASN A 239 -12.51 4.01 -6.47
N CYS A 240 -12.69 3.22 -5.41
CA CYS A 240 -12.96 1.77 -5.51
C CYS A 240 -14.43 1.45 -5.25
N SER A 241 -14.95 0.44 -5.96
CA SER A 241 -16.24 -0.19 -5.68
C SER A 241 -16.00 -1.56 -5.06
N VAL A 242 -16.41 -1.77 -3.81
CA VAL A 242 -16.24 -2.99 -3.02
C VAL A 242 -17.60 -3.50 -2.56
N THR A 243 -18.26 -4.30 -3.39
CA THR A 243 -19.67 -4.68 -3.19
C THR A 243 -19.88 -6.18 -3.38
N GLU A 244 -20.94 -6.74 -2.82
CA GLU A 244 -21.33 -8.15 -2.97
C GLU A 244 -20.23 -9.15 -2.54
N ASN A 245 -19.30 -8.73 -1.68
CA ASN A 245 -18.24 -9.60 -1.18
C ASN A 245 -18.68 -10.21 0.15
N THR A 246 -18.29 -11.46 0.39
CA THR A 246 -18.68 -12.19 1.60
C THR A 246 -17.45 -12.75 2.31
N SER A 247 -17.49 -12.73 3.64
CA SER A 247 -16.48 -13.34 4.51
C SER A 247 -17.15 -14.44 5.32
N GLY A 248 -16.43 -15.50 5.72
CA GLY A 248 -17.06 -16.71 6.20
C GLY A 248 -16.26 -17.48 7.22
N LEU A 249 -16.32 -17.09 8.49
CA LEU A 249 -16.08 -18.00 9.60
C LEU A 249 -17.39 -18.69 10.01
N ASN A 250 -17.37 -20.02 10.01
CA ASN A 250 -18.37 -20.85 10.68
C ASN A 250 -18.27 -20.65 12.21
N GLY A 251 -18.98 -19.67 12.76
CA GLY A 251 -19.52 -19.79 14.12
C GLY A 251 -18.81 -19.07 15.28
N ASP A 252 -17.78 -18.26 15.06
CA ASP A 252 -17.23 -17.41 16.14
C ASP A 252 -17.73 -15.96 16.00
N VAL A 253 -18.70 -15.62 16.85
CA VAL A 253 -19.46 -14.36 16.92
C VAL A 253 -18.59 -13.16 17.41
N TYR A 254 -17.27 -13.33 17.54
CA TYR A 254 -16.41 -12.39 18.26
C TYR A 254 -15.58 -11.45 17.39
N TYR A 255 -15.56 -11.62 16.06
CA TYR A 255 -14.81 -10.74 15.17
C TYR A 255 -15.69 -10.28 14.02
N GLU A 256 -15.85 -8.96 13.89
CA GLU A 256 -16.43 -8.33 12.71
C GLU A 256 -15.48 -8.58 11.54
N ASN A 257 -15.86 -9.46 10.62
CA ASN A 257 -14.93 -10.03 9.65
C ASN A 257 -14.67 -9.15 8.42
N GLY A 258 -15.29 -7.96 8.36
CA GLY A 258 -15.16 -7.00 7.27
C GLY A 258 -15.46 -7.63 5.90
N GLU A 259 -16.74 -7.79 5.55
CA GLU A 259 -17.10 -8.47 4.29
C GLU A 259 -16.60 -7.69 3.06
N GLY A 260 -16.74 -6.37 3.09
CA GLY A 260 -16.18 -5.46 2.10
C GLY A 260 -14.68 -5.24 2.30
N ILE A 261 -14.30 -4.47 3.33
CA ILE A 261 -12.90 -4.13 3.63
C ILE A 261 -12.59 -4.54 5.07
N TYR A 262 -11.49 -5.26 5.27
CA TYR A 262 -10.95 -5.60 6.57
C TYR A 262 -9.50 -5.13 6.67
N ALA A 263 -9.19 -4.31 7.69
CA ALA A 263 -7.85 -3.85 7.98
C ALA A 263 -7.45 -4.33 9.39
N ALA A 264 -6.41 -5.16 9.49
CA ALA A 264 -5.96 -5.74 10.75
C ALA A 264 -4.93 -4.86 11.48
N ASP A 265 -4.02 -4.27 10.71
CA ASP A 265 -2.86 -3.52 11.18
C ASP A 265 -2.61 -2.32 10.25
N GLY A 266 -1.93 -1.31 10.80
CA GLY A 266 -1.55 -0.08 10.10
C GLY A 266 -2.67 0.92 9.85
N SER A 267 -2.31 2.10 9.34
CA SER A 267 -3.28 3.16 9.04
C SER A 267 -3.92 2.91 7.67
N ILE A 268 -5.25 2.97 7.60
CA ILE A 268 -6.00 2.89 6.35
C ILE A 268 -6.76 4.20 6.08
N THR A 269 -6.64 4.72 4.87
CA THR A 269 -7.42 5.86 4.36
C THR A 269 -8.30 5.39 3.22
N ILE A 270 -9.60 5.62 3.32
CA ILE A 270 -10.59 5.27 2.30
C ILE A 270 -11.26 6.56 1.81
N SER A 271 -11.29 6.79 0.50
CA SER A 271 -11.86 8.02 -0.10
C SER A 271 -12.52 7.73 -1.45
N ASP A 272 -13.61 8.41 -1.77
CA ASP A 272 -14.31 8.22 -3.05
C ASP A 272 -14.68 6.75 -3.33
N CYS A 273 -15.01 5.98 -2.29
CA CYS A 273 -15.29 4.54 -2.42
C CYS A 273 -16.77 4.23 -2.20
N THR A 274 -17.28 3.27 -2.97
CA THR A 274 -18.54 2.59 -2.67
C THR A 274 -18.20 1.28 -1.98
N VAL A 275 -18.61 1.11 -0.72
CA VAL A 275 -18.37 -0.12 0.05
C VAL A 275 -19.70 -0.61 0.58
N GLU A 276 -20.08 -1.84 0.23
CA GLU A 276 -21.23 -2.51 0.83
C GLU A 276 -20.82 -3.04 2.21
N ILE A 277 -21.54 -2.58 3.24
CA ILE A 277 -21.41 -3.06 4.62
C ILE A 277 -22.68 -3.87 4.87
N ASP A 278 -22.56 -5.09 5.38
CA ASP A 278 -23.64 -6.09 5.42
C ASP A 278 -24.79 -5.72 6.40
N ASP A 279 -25.61 -4.73 6.02
CA ASP A 279 -27.04 -4.65 6.32
C ASP A 279 -27.92 -4.50 5.06
N GLY A 280 -27.31 -4.47 3.87
CA GLY A 280 -28.00 -4.24 2.60
C GLY A 280 -28.30 -2.77 2.29
N GLU A 281 -27.72 -1.82 3.04
CA GLU A 281 -27.72 -0.39 2.71
C GLU A 281 -26.41 0.05 2.03
N GLU A 282 -26.55 0.76 0.91
CA GLU A 282 -25.43 1.40 0.19
C GLU A 282 -25.07 2.72 0.89
N TYR A 283 -23.84 2.84 1.40
CA TYR A 283 -23.32 4.09 1.96
C TYR A 283 -22.30 4.71 0.99
N GLU A 284 -22.55 5.93 0.50
CA GLU A 284 -21.53 6.71 -0.20
C GLU A 284 -20.53 7.26 0.81
N VAL A 285 -19.27 6.83 0.70
CA VAL A 285 -18.19 7.22 1.61
C VAL A 285 -17.35 8.33 0.96
N ASP A 286 -17.57 9.57 1.39
CA ASP A 286 -16.82 10.74 0.91
C ASP A 286 -15.37 10.73 1.45
N THR A 287 -15.15 10.29 2.69
CA THR A 287 -13.85 9.88 3.26
C THR A 287 -14.10 9.11 4.56
N ILE A 288 -13.69 7.84 4.65
CA ILE A 288 -13.52 7.14 5.93
C ILE A 288 -12.03 7.20 6.25
N GLU A 289 -11.67 8.03 7.23
CA GLU A 289 -10.42 7.85 7.97
C GLU A 289 -10.75 6.78 9.02
N MET A 290 -10.38 5.51 8.78
CA MET A 290 -10.39 4.55 9.88
C MET A 290 -9.17 4.87 10.72
N VAL A 291 -9.39 5.71 11.72
CA VAL A 291 -8.45 5.86 12.82
C VAL A 291 -8.44 4.49 13.49
N HIS A 292 -7.36 3.73 13.31
CA HIS A 292 -7.07 2.68 14.27
C HIS A 292 -6.99 3.41 15.61
N GLU A 293 -7.95 3.15 16.50
CA GLU A 293 -7.78 3.49 17.90
C GLU A 293 -6.55 2.71 18.35
N ASP A 294 -5.37 3.32 18.22
CA ASP A 294 -4.22 2.92 18.99
C ASP A 294 -4.63 3.14 20.46
N GLU A 295 -5.20 2.10 21.07
CA GLU A 295 -5.56 2.09 22.49
C GLU A 295 -4.27 2.31 23.30
N GLY A 296 -4.03 3.58 23.63
CA GLY A 296 -2.89 4.04 24.40
C GLY A 296 -2.76 5.55 24.29
N LEU A 297 -3.36 6.30 25.20
CA LEU A 297 -3.12 7.74 25.23
C LEU A 297 -1.66 8.01 25.63
N GLY A 298 -1.01 8.94 24.95
CA GLY A 298 0.34 9.40 25.23
C GLY A 298 0.39 10.48 26.31
N LEU A 299 1.61 10.84 26.72
CA LEU A 299 1.90 11.86 27.71
C LEU A 299 2.89 12.87 27.13
N ILE A 300 2.56 14.16 27.15
CA ILE A 300 3.54 15.22 26.89
C ILE A 300 3.83 15.93 28.19
N TYR A 301 5.08 15.91 28.64
CA TYR A 301 5.51 16.65 29.82
C TYR A 301 6.82 17.39 29.57
N GLY A 302 7.13 18.34 30.43
CA GLY A 302 8.31 19.15 30.21
C GLY A 302 8.46 20.29 31.18
N TYR A 303 9.50 21.10 30.93
CA TYR A 303 9.80 22.28 31.72
C TYR A 303 9.93 23.53 30.84
N VAL A 304 9.60 24.68 31.43
CA VAL A 304 9.79 25.99 30.81
C VAL A 304 10.81 26.80 31.61
N TYR A 305 11.90 27.21 30.96
CA TYR A 305 12.99 27.98 31.55
C TYR A 305 13.16 29.34 30.86
N ASP A 306 13.82 30.29 31.53
CA ASP A 306 14.37 31.46 30.86
C ASP A 306 15.80 31.21 30.34
N ILE A 307 16.38 32.20 29.67
CA ILE A 307 17.72 32.09 29.07
C ILE A 307 18.85 31.88 30.09
N ASP A 308 18.59 32.18 31.36
CA ASP A 308 19.55 32.03 32.44
C ASP A 308 19.40 30.64 33.11
N GLY A 309 18.45 29.81 32.63
CA GLY A 309 18.15 28.47 33.13
C GLY A 309 17.18 28.44 34.30
N GLU A 310 16.58 29.58 34.67
CA GLU A 310 15.64 29.67 35.79
C GLU A 310 14.24 29.21 35.37
N PRO A 311 13.56 28.36 36.17
CA PRO A 311 12.22 27.89 35.84
C PRO A 311 11.19 29.02 35.86
N ILE A 312 10.21 28.94 34.98
CA ILE A 312 9.16 29.96 34.87
C ILE A 312 7.80 29.35 35.21
N GLU A 313 7.26 29.73 36.38
CA GLU A 313 5.91 29.36 36.82
C GLU A 313 4.80 30.02 36.01
N SER A 314 3.58 29.46 35.98
CA SER A 314 2.38 30.06 35.40
C SER A 314 2.51 30.48 33.93
N VAL A 315 3.32 29.76 33.16
CA VAL A 315 3.38 29.88 31.70
C VAL A 315 2.23 29.10 31.12
N LYS A 316 1.40 29.74 30.29
CA LYS A 316 0.37 29.03 29.53
C LYS A 316 1.03 28.25 28.40
N VAL A 317 1.04 26.92 28.52
CA VAL A 317 1.44 26.00 27.46
C VAL A 317 0.19 25.57 26.71
N THR A 318 0.24 25.60 25.38
CA THR A 318 -0.86 25.18 24.51
C THR A 318 -0.33 24.12 23.56
N ILE A 319 -0.99 22.97 23.50
CA ILE A 319 -0.84 22.01 22.40
C ILE A 319 -1.96 22.24 21.39
N LYS A 320 -1.63 22.22 20.10
CA LYS A 320 -2.61 22.21 19.02
C LYS A 320 -2.32 21.05 18.07
N GLY A 321 -3.27 20.13 17.91
CA GLY A 321 -3.18 19.07 16.91
C GLY A 321 -2.98 19.67 15.52
N VAL A 322 -1.97 19.20 14.78
CA VAL A 322 -1.70 19.68 13.42
C VAL A 322 -2.81 19.25 12.47
N VAL A 323 -3.28 18.01 12.62
CA VAL A 323 -4.36 17.40 11.82
C VAL A 323 -5.73 17.70 12.45
N SER A 324 -5.99 17.21 13.67
CA SER A 324 -7.30 17.38 14.34
C SER A 324 -7.68 18.84 14.61
N GLY A 325 -6.68 19.74 14.70
CA GLY A 325 -6.90 21.15 14.96
C GLY A 325 -7.31 21.49 16.40
N GLU A 326 -7.54 20.47 17.23
CA GLU A 326 -7.93 20.57 18.63
C GLU A 326 -6.87 21.28 19.47
N LYS A 327 -7.29 21.85 20.60
CA LYS A 327 -6.42 22.64 21.47
C LYS A 327 -6.67 22.31 22.93
N SER A 328 -5.59 21.96 23.63
CA SER A 328 -5.57 21.91 25.09
C SER A 328 -4.59 22.94 25.65
N ASN A 329 -4.80 23.37 26.89
CA ASN A 329 -3.91 24.31 27.56
C ASN A 329 -3.66 23.88 29.00
N GLU A 330 -2.41 24.00 29.42
CA GLU A 330 -1.99 23.81 30.81
C GLU A 330 -1.08 24.95 31.26
N TYR A 331 -0.84 25.02 32.57
CA TYR A 331 0.02 26.04 33.17
C TYR A 331 1.18 25.41 33.91
N THR A 332 2.36 26.00 33.76
CA THR A 332 3.53 25.51 34.50
C THR A 332 3.40 25.76 36.01
N ASP A 333 3.91 24.84 36.82
CA ASP A 333 4.00 24.97 38.28
C ASP A 333 5.23 25.80 38.72
N ALA A 334 5.49 25.86 40.04
CA ALA A 334 6.61 26.62 40.61
C ALA A 334 7.99 26.20 40.12
N ASP A 335 8.15 24.93 39.72
CA ASP A 335 9.39 24.37 39.17
C ASP A 335 9.44 24.48 37.64
N GLY A 336 8.44 25.13 37.04
CA GLY A 336 8.33 25.33 35.60
C GLY A 336 7.79 24.10 34.86
N PHE A 337 7.34 23.07 35.57
CA PHE A 337 6.85 21.81 35.00
C PHE A 337 5.44 21.95 34.42
N PHE A 338 5.18 21.32 33.28
CA PHE A 338 3.84 21.14 32.72
C PHE A 338 3.64 19.70 32.26
N GLU A 339 2.38 19.28 32.23
CA GLU A 339 1.99 17.94 31.79
C GLU A 339 0.67 18.01 31.03
N PHE A 340 0.58 17.29 29.91
CA PHE A 340 -0.64 16.94 29.21
C PHE A 340 -0.73 15.42 29.21
N SER A 341 -1.60 14.89 30.05
CA SER A 341 -2.02 13.49 30.01
C SER A 341 -3.05 13.28 28.89
N ASP A 342 -3.31 12.02 28.58
CA ASP A 342 -4.41 11.64 27.70
C ASP A 342 -4.28 12.21 26.26
N VAL A 343 -3.05 12.29 25.75
CA VAL A 343 -2.76 12.88 24.44
C VAL A 343 -2.86 11.80 23.35
N GLU A 344 -3.83 11.95 22.44
CA GLU A 344 -3.95 11.07 21.27
C GLU A 344 -2.66 11.01 20.45
N SER A 345 -2.46 9.90 19.72
CA SER A 345 -1.31 9.78 18.83
C SER A 345 -1.41 10.84 17.72
N GLY A 346 -0.30 11.52 17.43
CA GLY A 346 -0.30 12.58 16.44
C GLY A 346 0.82 13.59 16.57
N THR A 347 0.80 14.58 15.67
CA THR A 347 1.73 15.70 15.66
C THR A 347 1.06 16.95 16.23
N TYR A 348 1.71 17.58 17.21
CA TYR A 348 1.21 18.74 17.94
C TYR A 348 2.15 19.93 17.82
N LYS A 349 1.57 21.13 17.65
CA LYS A 349 2.27 22.41 17.79
C LYS A 349 2.16 22.90 19.23
N LEU A 350 3.28 22.88 19.94
CA LEU A 350 3.41 23.41 21.29
C LEU A 350 3.65 24.92 21.25
N SER A 351 3.15 25.61 22.26
CA SER A 351 3.21 27.06 22.34
C SER A 351 3.22 27.51 23.80
N ALA A 352 4.34 28.05 24.26
CA ALA A 352 4.47 28.65 25.59
C ALA A 352 4.28 30.17 25.52
N LYS A 353 3.38 30.71 26.35
CA LYS A 353 3.07 32.15 26.40
C LYS A 353 2.94 32.64 27.84
N LYS A 354 3.73 33.66 28.18
CA LYS A 354 3.60 34.43 29.43
C LYS A 354 3.78 35.92 29.16
N LYS A 355 3.04 36.78 29.89
CA LYS A 355 3.18 38.24 29.78
C LYS A 355 4.61 38.65 30.18
N GLY A 356 5.22 39.52 29.38
CA GLY A 356 6.61 39.94 29.60
C GLY A 356 7.67 39.03 28.97
N TYR A 357 7.24 37.97 28.27
CA TYR A 357 8.11 37.06 27.52
C TYR A 357 7.68 37.00 26.04
N LYS A 358 8.65 36.77 25.15
CA LYS A 358 8.41 36.40 23.76
C LYS A 358 7.87 34.98 23.73
N LYS A 359 6.84 34.74 22.90
CA LYS A 359 6.23 33.42 22.72
C LYS A 359 7.23 32.44 22.13
N SER A 360 7.33 31.23 22.70
CA SER A 360 8.06 30.10 22.11
C SER A 360 7.08 29.12 21.47
N LYS A 361 7.56 28.38 20.46
CA LYS A 361 6.79 27.35 19.75
C LYS A 361 7.70 26.20 19.39
N GLU A 362 7.18 25.00 19.47
CA GLU A 362 7.85 23.77 19.07
C GLU A 362 6.84 22.83 18.39
N THR A 363 7.31 21.85 17.63
CA THR A 363 6.45 20.80 17.07
C THR A 363 6.95 19.45 17.56
N VAL A 364 6.04 18.65 18.09
CA VAL A 364 6.36 17.33 18.65
C VAL A 364 5.42 16.28 18.10
N SER A 365 5.93 15.07 17.93
CA SER A 365 5.13 13.90 17.59
C SER A 365 5.05 12.98 18.81
N VAL A 366 3.85 12.50 19.09
CA VAL A 366 3.53 11.56 20.18
C VAL A 366 2.90 10.32 19.53
N LYS A 367 3.35 9.14 19.93
CA LYS A 367 2.72 7.86 19.59
C LYS A 367 1.90 7.35 20.76
N ALA A 368 1.06 6.35 20.51
CA ALA A 368 0.27 5.76 21.58
C ALA A 368 1.14 5.15 22.68
N SER A 369 0.70 5.32 23.93
CA SER A 369 1.45 4.95 25.14
C SER A 369 2.87 5.52 25.23
N GLN A 370 3.19 6.56 24.45
CA GLN A 370 4.50 7.20 24.46
C GLN A 370 4.53 8.37 25.45
N GLU A 371 5.57 8.39 26.27
CA GLU A 371 5.96 9.56 27.04
C GLU A 371 6.92 10.46 26.23
N LYS A 372 6.57 11.74 26.11
CA LYS A 372 7.35 12.73 25.35
C LYS A 372 7.75 13.91 26.23
N TYR A 373 9.06 13.99 26.49
CA TYR A 373 9.69 15.12 27.17
C TYR A 373 9.99 16.30 26.22
N VAL A 374 9.76 17.52 26.69
CA VAL A 374 10.02 18.78 25.96
C VAL A 374 10.59 19.86 26.89
N GLU A 375 11.58 20.62 26.41
CA GLU A 375 12.07 21.82 27.10
C GLU A 375 11.79 23.07 26.27
N LEU A 376 11.14 24.06 26.88
CA LEU A 376 10.81 25.32 26.21
C LEU A 376 11.56 26.49 26.87
N GLU A 377 12.43 27.16 26.12
CA GLU A 377 13.08 28.39 26.56
C GLU A 377 12.23 29.63 26.20
N LEU A 378 12.02 30.56 27.16
CA LEU A 378 11.38 31.86 26.93
C LEU A 378 12.34 33.03 27.15
N ARG A 379 12.29 34.02 26.25
CA ARG A 379 13.09 35.25 26.32
C ARG A 379 12.26 36.42 26.80
N LYS A 380 12.73 37.21 27.78
CA LYS A 380 12.04 38.43 28.23
C LYS A 380 11.84 39.38 27.04
N SER A 381 10.64 39.93 26.92
CA SER A 381 10.33 40.96 25.93
C SER A 381 10.93 42.29 26.40
N SER A 382 11.83 42.89 25.63
CA SER A 382 12.40 44.21 25.93
C SER A 382 11.28 45.27 25.99
N LYS A 383 11.17 46.02 27.10
CA LYS A 383 10.36 47.24 27.13
C LYS A 383 10.91 48.22 26.11
N SER A 384 10.09 48.72 25.18
CA SER A 384 10.44 49.96 24.48
C SER A 384 10.54 51.07 25.52
N ARG A 385 11.73 51.65 25.65
CA ARG A 385 11.95 52.90 26.36
C ARG A 385 11.17 53.97 25.58
N SER A 386 10.09 54.49 26.17
CA SER A 386 9.48 55.72 25.68
C SER A 386 10.43 56.86 26.07
N ASP A 387 11.25 57.29 25.13
CA ASP A 387 12.13 58.44 25.29
C ASP A 387 11.30 59.72 25.45
N ASN A 388 11.69 60.49 26.47
CA ASN A 388 11.63 61.93 26.65
C ASN A 388 10.78 62.75 25.67
N ILE A 389 9.75 63.40 26.23
CA ILE A 389 9.22 64.65 25.69
C ILE A 389 10.26 65.74 26.04
N GLU A 390 11.10 66.13 25.09
CA GLU A 390 11.64 67.49 25.04
C GLU A 390 10.75 68.31 24.10
N GLU A 391 10.05 69.29 24.66
CA GLU A 391 9.52 70.42 23.91
C GLU A 391 10.69 71.26 23.39
N VAL A 392 10.84 71.40 22.06
CA VAL A 392 11.44 72.59 21.43
C VAL A 392 10.78 72.86 20.06
N GLU A 393 9.96 73.92 20.06
CA GLU A 393 9.72 74.95 19.04
C GLU A 393 9.31 74.57 17.60
N ASP A 394 8.03 74.84 17.32
CA ASP A 394 7.50 75.12 15.99
C ASP A 394 8.00 76.50 15.52
N GLY A 395 8.83 76.48 14.47
CA GLY A 395 9.15 77.67 13.71
C GLY A 395 8.02 78.02 12.74
N ALA A 396 7.41 79.19 12.92
CA ALA A 396 6.59 79.83 11.89
C ALA A 396 7.18 81.21 11.56
N GLY A 397 8.01 81.23 10.52
CA GLY A 397 8.26 82.45 9.76
C GLY A 397 7.15 82.63 8.71
N ILE A 398 6.48 83.78 8.75
CA ILE A 398 5.89 84.43 7.57
C ILE A 398 6.18 85.93 7.65
N GLY A 399 6.54 86.50 6.51
CA GLY A 399 7.31 87.75 6.42
C GLY A 399 6.53 89.05 6.49
N LEU A 400 7.33 90.13 6.46
CA LEU A 400 7.27 91.23 5.49
C LEU A 400 8.69 91.82 5.35
#